data_AF-A0A9P0M8C9-F1
#
_entry.id   AF-A0A9P0M8C9-F1
#
_cell.length_a   1.000
_cell.length_b   1.000
_cell.length_c   1.000
_cell.angle_alpha   90.00
_cell.angle_beta   90.00
_cell.angle_gamma   90.00
#
_symmetry.space_group_name_H-M   'P 1'
#
loop_
_entity.id
_entity.type
_entity.pdbx_description
1 polymer ?
#
loop_
_entity_poly.entity_id
_entity_poly.type
_entity_poly.pdbx_seq_one_letter_code
_entity_poly.pdbx_strand_id
1 'polypeptide(L)'
;MLLPMLSIYHEYVRNHHYSLQILTECKQSPAFSALLKRLEFKPLCRGRSLEMFLTYPMHQVPRYIIALHELLAHTPHNHVERKSLQNARQQLEDLSRMMHDEVSEMENLRQNLAVENMIVEDCDILLDVNQVLVRKGCLIQLSTDKHKASRRKIFSLKSKEQAVRQCYLFSNHLILATR
;
A
#
# COMPACT_ATOMS: atom_id res chain seq x y z
N MET A 1 16.70 -25.48 9.35
CA MET A 1 16.02 -24.35 10.06
C MET A 1 16.47 -23.00 9.48
N LEU A 2 16.08 -22.66 8.25
CA LEU A 2 16.36 -21.32 7.67
C LEU A 2 15.10 -20.43 7.62
N LEU A 3 13.91 -21.02 7.74
CA LEU A 3 12.64 -20.28 7.70
C LEU A 3 12.53 -19.18 8.79
N PRO A 4 12.96 -19.41 10.05
CA PRO A 4 12.96 -18.36 11.07
C PRO A 4 13.96 -17.22 10.79
N MET A 5 14.97 -17.45 9.94
CA MET A 5 15.87 -16.39 9.50
C MET A 5 15.28 -15.57 8.35
N LEU A 6 14.30 -16.12 7.63
CA LEU A 6 13.63 -15.42 6.54
C LEU A 6 12.49 -14.52 7.03
N SER A 7 11.95 -14.75 8.23
CA SER A 7 10.97 -13.85 8.84
C SER A 7 11.54 -12.47 9.19
N ILE A 8 12.86 -12.29 9.25
CA ILE A 8 13.45 -10.94 9.41
C ILE A 8 13.16 -10.04 8.19
N TYR A 9 12.98 -10.63 7.00
CA TYR A 9 12.62 -9.88 5.80
C TYR A 9 11.20 -9.34 5.89
N HIS A 10 10.33 -10.04 6.61
CA HIS A 10 8.98 -9.57 6.87
C HIS A 10 9.00 -8.24 7.66
N GLU A 11 9.73 -8.20 8.79
CA GLU A 11 9.91 -6.99 9.58
C GLU A 11 10.52 -5.84 8.76
N TYR A 12 11.51 -6.16 7.92
CA TYR A 12 12.13 -5.17 7.05
C TYR A 12 11.15 -4.59 6.03
N VAL A 13 10.39 -5.45 5.35
CA VAL A 13 9.39 -5.04 4.35
C VAL A 13 8.30 -4.18 4.99
N ARG A 14 7.83 -4.56 6.18
CA ARG A 14 6.86 -3.78 6.96
C ARG A 14 7.36 -2.36 7.26
N ASN A 15 8.61 -2.22 7.69
CA ASN A 15 9.19 -0.92 8.04
C ASN A 15 9.78 -0.15 6.85
N HIS A 16 9.72 -0.69 5.63
CA HIS A 16 10.40 -0.11 4.48
C HIS A 16 9.86 1.29 4.16
N HIS A 17 8.53 1.48 4.18
CA HIS A 17 7.90 2.78 3.93
C HIS A 17 8.37 3.84 4.96
N TYR A 18 8.33 3.48 6.24
CA TYR A 18 8.81 4.36 7.31
C TYR A 18 10.30 4.71 7.16
N SER A 19 11.13 3.73 6.79
CA SER A 19 12.56 3.94 6.53
C SER A 19 12.80 4.96 5.41
N LEU A 20 12.00 4.90 4.32
CA LEU A 20 12.09 5.88 3.23
C LEU A 20 11.59 7.27 3.63
N GLN A 21 10.57 7.36 4.49
CA GLN A 21 10.10 8.64 5.03
C GLN A 21 11.21 9.30 5.85
N ILE A 22 11.80 8.57 6.81
CA ILE A 22 12.91 9.08 7.63
C ILE A 22 14.11 9.48 6.77
N LEU A 23 14.42 8.70 5.72
CA LEU A 23 15.47 9.06 4.76
C LEU A 23 15.16 10.39 4.05
N THR A 24 13.89 10.62 3.69
CA THR A 24 13.44 11.86 3.07
C THR A 24 13.60 13.05 4.02
N GLU A 25 13.26 12.88 5.29
CA GLU A 25 13.48 13.90 6.34
C GLU A 25 14.97 14.18 6.54
N CYS A 26 15.80 13.14 6.63
CA CYS A 26 17.26 13.28 6.75
C CYS A 26 17.86 14.05 5.57
N LYS A 27 17.34 13.87 4.35
CA LYS A 27 17.79 14.59 3.15
C LYS A 27 17.54 16.10 3.19
N GLN A 28 16.68 16.59 4.08
CA GLN A 28 16.47 18.02 4.30
C GLN A 28 17.69 18.67 4.97
N SER A 29 18.48 17.90 5.73
CA SER A 29 19.73 18.38 6.32
C SER A 29 20.83 18.51 5.24
N PRO A 30 21.40 19.71 5.01
CA PRO A 30 22.45 19.90 4.01
C PRO A 30 23.70 19.04 4.27
N ALA A 31 24.05 18.85 5.55
CA ALA A 31 25.19 18.04 5.95
C ALA A 31 25.00 16.56 5.59
N PHE A 32 23.82 16.01 5.87
CA PHE A 32 23.48 14.63 5.51
C PHE A 32 23.40 14.45 3.99
N SER A 33 22.74 15.38 3.30
CA SER A 33 22.60 15.36 1.83
C SER A 33 23.97 15.38 1.12
N ALA A 34 24.90 16.23 1.57
CA ALA A 34 26.26 16.28 1.03
C ALA A 34 27.04 14.98 1.30
N LEU A 35 26.92 14.43 2.51
CA LEU A 35 27.54 13.14 2.86
C LEU A 35 27.00 12.01 1.98
N LEU A 36 25.68 11.92 1.83
CA LEU A 36 25.01 10.88 1.06
C LEU A 36 25.45 10.92 -0.41
N LYS A 37 25.41 12.09 -1.05
CA LYS A 37 25.88 12.25 -2.44
C LYS A 37 27.33 11.81 -2.61
N ARG A 38 28.21 12.14 -1.66
CA ARG A 38 29.62 11.73 -1.68
C ARG A 38 29.76 10.21 -1.59
N LEU A 39 28.91 9.53 -0.81
CA LEU A 39 28.91 8.07 -0.70
C LEU A 39 28.36 7.41 -1.96
N GLU A 40 27.26 7.91 -2.51
CA GLU A 40 26.61 7.39 -3.73
C GLU A 40 27.50 7.54 -4.98
N PHE A 41 28.36 8.55 -5.02
CA PHE A 41 29.32 8.76 -6.12
C PHE A 41 30.46 7.72 -6.14
N LYS A 42 30.63 6.93 -5.07
CA LYS A 42 31.66 5.89 -5.05
C LYS A 42 31.39 4.86 -6.15
N PRO A 43 32.41 4.40 -6.88
CA PRO A 43 32.23 3.43 -7.98
C PRO A 43 31.60 2.11 -7.52
N LEU A 44 31.80 1.73 -6.24
CA LEU A 44 31.17 0.56 -5.62
C LEU A 44 29.62 0.64 -5.63
N CYS A 45 29.06 1.85 -5.56
CA CYS A 45 27.62 2.06 -5.58
C CYS A 45 27.04 1.92 -6.99
N ARG A 46 27.87 1.92 -8.04
CA ARG A 46 27.47 1.80 -9.45
C ARG A 46 26.34 2.78 -9.84
N GLY A 47 26.40 4.01 -9.32
CA GLY A 47 25.42 5.06 -9.58
C GLY A 47 24.04 4.84 -8.95
N ARG A 48 23.92 3.92 -7.99
CA ARG A 48 22.65 3.65 -7.30
C ARG A 48 22.52 4.49 -6.04
N SER A 49 21.32 4.98 -5.80
CA SER A 49 21.00 5.71 -4.59
C SER A 49 20.80 4.77 -3.40
N LEU A 50 20.86 5.33 -2.18
CA LEU A 50 20.56 4.60 -0.97
C LEU A 50 19.14 4.01 -0.98
N GLU A 51 18.15 4.72 -1.52
CA GLU A 51 16.79 4.18 -1.70
C GLU A 51 16.80 2.85 -2.47
N MET A 52 17.54 2.80 -3.58
CA MET A 52 17.64 1.60 -4.40
C MET A 52 18.22 0.44 -3.59
N PHE A 53 19.28 0.69 -2.80
CA PHE A 53 19.84 -0.34 -1.93
C PHE A 53 18.86 -0.81 -0.87
N LEU A 54 18.05 0.10 -0.30
CA LEU A 54 17.02 -0.25 0.66
C LEU A 54 15.89 -1.09 0.05
N THR A 55 15.68 -1.06 -1.27
CA THR A 55 14.71 -1.95 -1.93
C THR A 55 15.21 -3.39 -2.10
N TYR A 56 16.52 -3.64 -2.04
CA TYR A 56 17.06 -4.97 -2.35
C TYR A 56 16.56 -6.09 -1.44
N PRO A 57 16.48 -5.92 -0.10
CA PRO A 57 15.94 -6.96 0.76
C PRO A 57 14.47 -7.29 0.45
N MET A 58 13.68 -6.33 -0.06
CA MET A 58 12.29 -6.59 -0.46
C MET A 58 12.18 -7.64 -1.56
N HIS A 59 13.18 -7.69 -2.44
CA HIS A 59 13.18 -8.58 -3.60
C HIS A 59 13.84 -9.95 -3.32
N GLN A 60 14.44 -10.14 -2.14
CA GLN A 60 15.24 -11.33 -1.87
C GLN A 60 14.37 -12.61 -1.79
N VAL A 61 13.23 -12.55 -1.08
CA VAL A 61 12.29 -13.67 -0.99
C VAL A 61 11.71 -14.03 -2.37
N PRO A 62 11.19 -13.08 -3.18
CA PRO A 62 10.78 -13.35 -4.56
C PRO A 62 11.88 -14.01 -5.41
N ARG A 63 13.13 -13.57 -5.28
CA ARG A 63 14.25 -14.15 -6.02
C ARG A 63 14.51 -15.62 -5.66
N TYR A 64 14.40 -15.99 -4.38
CA TYR A 64 14.54 -17.38 -3.97
C TYR A 64 13.42 -18.26 -4.52
N ILE A 65 12.18 -17.75 -4.58
CA ILE A 65 11.06 -18.46 -5.20
C ILE A 65 11.36 -18.75 -6.66
N ILE A 66 11.76 -17.73 -7.44
CA ILE A 66 12.11 -17.88 -8.87
C ILE A 66 13.23 -18.90 -9.04
N ALA A 67 14.30 -18.80 -8.24
CA ALA A 67 15.42 -19.73 -8.31
C ALA A 67 14.99 -21.18 -8.00
N LEU A 68 14.09 -21.39 -7.04
CA LEU A 68 13.57 -22.72 -6.73
C LEU A 68 12.62 -23.25 -7.81
N HIS A 69 11.82 -22.39 -8.44
CA HIS A 69 11.03 -22.76 -9.62
C HIS A 69 11.93 -23.26 -10.76
N GLU A 70 12.98 -22.50 -11.08
CA GLU A 70 13.94 -22.86 -12.13
C GLU A 70 14.71 -24.15 -11.79
N LEU A 71 15.15 -24.29 -10.55
CA LEU A 71 15.84 -25.50 -10.09
C LEU A 71 14.93 -26.74 -10.17
N LEU A 72 13.66 -26.62 -9.76
CA LEU A 72 12.68 -27.71 -9.85
C LEU A 72 12.34 -28.08 -11.30
N ALA A 73 12.36 -27.12 -12.23
CA ALA A 73 12.15 -27.38 -13.65
C ALA A 73 13.27 -28.28 -14.24
N HIS A 74 14.49 -28.17 -13.71
CA HIS A 74 15.65 -28.96 -14.13
C HIS A 74 15.95 -30.17 -13.22
N THR A 75 15.14 -30.42 -12.21
CA THR A 75 15.32 -31.56 -11.28
C THR A 75 14.41 -32.73 -11.68
N PRO A 76 14.93 -33.92 -12.02
CA PRO A 76 14.11 -35.09 -12.39
C PRO A 76 13.10 -35.49 -11.32
N HIS A 77 11.98 -36.09 -11.73
CA HIS A 77 10.89 -36.49 -10.82
C HIS A 77 11.29 -37.51 -9.76
N ASN A 78 12.28 -38.35 -10.05
CA ASN A 78 12.82 -39.38 -9.16
C ASN A 78 14.01 -38.91 -8.31
N HIS A 79 14.41 -37.65 -8.41
CA HIS A 79 15.53 -37.12 -7.66
C HIS A 79 15.21 -37.02 -6.16
N VAL A 80 16.14 -37.46 -5.30
CA VAL A 80 15.97 -37.54 -3.85
C VAL A 80 15.58 -36.20 -3.20
N GLU A 81 16.11 -35.09 -3.70
CA GLU A 81 15.83 -33.74 -3.18
C GLU A 81 14.57 -33.08 -3.75
N ARG A 82 13.88 -33.68 -4.72
CA ARG A 82 12.75 -33.00 -5.38
C ARG A 82 11.65 -32.61 -4.40
N LYS A 83 11.34 -33.51 -3.45
CA LYS A 83 10.33 -33.25 -2.41
C LYS A 83 10.79 -32.13 -1.45
N SER A 84 12.06 -32.12 -1.07
CA SER A 84 12.66 -31.05 -0.25
C SER A 84 12.54 -29.69 -0.93
N LEU A 85 12.87 -29.63 -2.23
CA LEU A 85 12.80 -28.40 -3.03
C LEU A 85 11.36 -27.89 -3.19
N GLN A 86 10.40 -28.80 -3.42
CA GLN A 86 8.97 -28.45 -3.47
C GLN A 86 8.48 -27.87 -2.14
N ASN A 87 8.88 -28.47 -1.03
CA ASN A 87 8.52 -27.98 0.31
C ASN A 87 9.15 -26.60 0.57
N ALA A 88 10.44 -26.43 0.30
CA ALA A 88 11.13 -25.15 0.45
C ALA A 88 10.48 -24.03 -0.37
N ARG A 89 10.09 -24.34 -1.62
CA ARG A 89 9.36 -23.40 -2.48
C ARG A 89 8.01 -23.01 -1.88
N GLN A 90 7.23 -23.98 -1.44
CA GLN A 90 5.91 -23.73 -0.84
C GLN A 90 6.03 -22.82 0.39
N GLN A 91 6.98 -23.10 1.29
CA GLN A 91 7.20 -22.29 2.48
C GLN A 91 7.61 -20.85 2.16
N LEU A 92 8.42 -20.64 1.11
CA LEU A 92 8.78 -19.30 0.65
C LEU A 92 7.61 -18.56 0.00
N GLU A 93 6.77 -19.27 -0.76
CA GLU A 93 5.55 -18.70 -1.33
C GLU A 93 4.53 -18.32 -0.25
N ASP A 94 4.38 -19.13 0.79
CA ASP A 94 3.54 -18.83 1.95
C ASP A 94 4.07 -17.60 2.70
N LEU A 95 5.38 -17.54 2.96
CA LEU A 95 6.01 -16.36 3.55
C LEU A 95 5.81 -15.10 2.69
N SER A 96 5.99 -15.22 1.37
CA SER A 96 5.80 -14.09 0.45
C SER A 96 4.35 -13.60 0.42
N ARG A 97 3.37 -14.50 0.56
CA ARG A 97 1.95 -14.14 0.67
C ARG A 97 1.68 -13.39 1.98
N MET A 98 2.10 -13.96 3.11
CA MET A 98 1.95 -13.30 4.42
C MET A 98 2.57 -11.89 4.43
N MET A 99 3.79 -11.75 3.88
CA MET A 99 4.45 -10.45 3.77
C MET A 99 3.68 -9.45 2.90
N HIS A 100 3.01 -9.91 1.85
CA HIS A 100 2.24 -9.04 0.97
C HIS A 100 0.91 -8.61 1.60
N ASP A 101 0.19 -9.57 2.19
CA ASP A 101 -1.10 -9.35 2.82
C ASP A 101 -0.96 -8.39 4.02
N GLU A 102 0.03 -8.59 4.89
CA GLU A 102 0.26 -7.70 6.05
C GLU A 102 0.64 -6.26 5.65
N VAL A 103 1.46 -6.09 4.59
CA VAL A 103 1.78 -4.74 4.09
C VAL A 103 0.52 -4.06 3.54
N SER A 104 -0.33 -4.81 2.84
CA SER A 104 -1.60 -4.30 2.33
C SER A 104 -2.54 -3.89 3.47
N GLU A 105 -2.63 -4.69 4.54
CA GLU A 105 -3.43 -4.37 5.73
C GLU A 105 -2.91 -3.14 6.47
N MET A 106 -1.59 -3.04 6.68
CA MET A 106 -0.99 -1.86 7.32
C MET A 106 -1.19 -0.58 6.52
N GLU A 107 -1.00 -0.62 5.20
CA GLU A 107 -1.22 0.56 4.35
C GLU A 107 -2.70 0.94 4.35
N ASN A 108 -3.60 -0.03 4.32
CA ASN A 108 -5.04 0.21 4.42
C ASN A 108 -5.42 0.90 5.74
N LEU A 109 -4.93 0.39 6.88
CA LEU A 109 -5.16 1.02 8.18
C LEU A 109 -4.63 2.45 8.21
N ARG A 110 -3.45 2.69 7.64
CA ARG A 110 -2.85 4.04 7.54
C ARG A 110 -3.69 4.99 6.70
N GLN A 111 -4.23 4.52 5.58
CA GLN A 111 -5.13 5.31 4.73
C GLN A 111 -6.44 5.62 5.46
N ASN A 112 -7.02 4.65 6.16
CA ASN A 112 -8.26 4.83 6.93
C ASN A 112 -8.08 5.87 8.03
N LEU A 113 -6.99 5.78 8.82
CA LEU A 113 -6.63 6.76 9.84
C LEU A 113 -6.40 8.16 9.25
N ALA A 114 -5.74 8.25 8.08
CA ALA A 114 -5.54 9.54 7.43
C ALA A 114 -6.86 10.19 6.99
N VAL A 115 -7.87 9.40 6.58
CA VAL A 115 -9.21 9.91 6.28
C VAL A 115 -9.95 10.31 7.55
N GLU A 116 -9.87 9.50 8.61
CA GLU A 116 -10.50 9.79 9.91
C GLU A 116 -10.00 11.12 10.50
N ASN A 117 -8.69 11.36 10.52
CA ASN A 117 -8.09 12.62 10.96
C ASN A 117 -8.48 13.84 10.09
N MET A 118 -9.03 13.64 8.89
CA MET A 118 -9.52 14.72 8.03
C MET A 118 -11.01 15.04 8.25
N ILE A 119 -11.76 14.18 8.93
CA ILE A 119 -13.19 14.36 9.18
C ILE A 119 -13.34 15.02 10.56
N VAL A 120 -14.16 16.06 10.65
CA VAL A 120 -14.36 16.85 11.88
C VAL A 120 -15.28 16.14 12.88
N GLU A 121 -16.11 15.22 12.41
CA GLU A 121 -16.98 14.37 13.24
C GLU A 121 -16.38 12.96 13.37
N ASP A 122 -16.30 12.45 14.60
CA ASP A 122 -15.82 11.09 14.86
C ASP A 122 -16.63 10.07 14.05
N CYS A 123 -15.94 9.33 13.19
CA CYS A 123 -16.54 8.36 12.31
C CYS A 123 -16.06 6.95 12.69
N ASP A 124 -16.71 6.35 13.69
CA ASP A 124 -16.40 5.01 14.21
C ASP A 124 -16.28 3.93 13.13
N ILE A 125 -16.98 4.12 12.00
CA ILE A 125 -16.94 3.25 10.83
C ILE A 125 -15.50 3.13 10.27
N LEU A 126 -14.68 4.17 10.37
CA LEU A 126 -13.29 4.18 9.89
C LEU A 126 -12.30 3.48 10.83
N LEU A 127 -12.72 3.16 12.05
CA LEU A 127 -11.92 2.41 13.03
C LEU A 127 -12.06 0.88 12.87
N ASP A 128 -12.95 0.40 11.98
CA ASP A 128 -13.06 -1.02 11.66
C ASP A 128 -11.89 -1.45 10.75
N VAL A 129 -11.07 -2.38 11.25
CA VAL A 129 -9.88 -2.92 10.59
C VAL A 129 -10.23 -3.61 9.25
N ASN A 130 -11.48 -4.04 9.07
CA ASN A 130 -11.93 -4.71 7.84
C ASN A 130 -12.35 -3.72 6.73
N GLN A 131 -12.33 -2.42 6.99
CA GLN A 131 -12.65 -1.40 5.98
C GLN A 131 -11.48 -1.28 5.02
N VAL A 132 -11.71 -1.42 3.72
CA VAL A 132 -10.70 -1.15 2.70
C VAL A 132 -11.07 0.10 1.94
N LEU A 133 -10.22 1.12 1.92
CA LEU A 133 -10.41 2.28 1.06
C LEU A 133 -10.24 1.87 -0.41
N VAL A 134 -11.34 1.82 -1.15
CA VAL A 134 -11.37 1.45 -2.57
C VAL A 134 -11.04 2.64 -3.45
N ARG A 135 -11.59 3.82 -3.13
CA ARG A 135 -11.40 5.02 -3.98
C ARG A 135 -11.65 6.32 -3.23
N LYS A 136 -10.84 7.34 -3.54
CA LYS A 136 -11.04 8.74 -3.15
C LYS A 136 -11.30 9.62 -4.39
N GLY A 137 -12.22 10.57 -4.30
CA GLY A 137 -12.48 11.50 -5.41
C GLY A 137 -13.52 12.58 -5.09
N CYS A 138 -13.75 13.48 -6.04
CA CYS A 138 -14.83 14.48 -5.95
C CYS A 138 -16.06 13.96 -6.70
N LEU A 139 -17.24 14.08 -6.09
CA LEU A 139 -18.52 13.77 -6.71
C LEU A 139 -19.40 15.01 -6.75
N ILE A 140 -20.19 15.14 -7.83
CA ILE A 140 -21.25 16.15 -7.91
C ILE A 140 -22.52 15.49 -7.38
N GLN A 141 -22.99 15.93 -6.22
CA GLN A 141 -24.26 15.47 -5.69
C GLN A 141 -25.40 16.23 -6.38
N LEU A 142 -26.25 15.50 -7.09
CA LEU A 142 -27.47 16.04 -7.67
C LEU A 142 -28.58 15.95 -6.62
N SER A 143 -29.08 17.08 -6.14
CA SER A 143 -30.27 17.14 -5.31
C SER A 143 -31.49 16.67 -6.13
N THR A 144 -32.08 15.54 -5.76
CA THR A 144 -33.38 15.13 -6.30
C THR A 144 -34.46 15.73 -5.42
N ASP A 145 -35.02 16.87 -5.83
CA ASP A 145 -36.29 17.34 -5.32
C ASP A 145 -37.36 16.30 -5.70
N LYS A 146 -37.62 15.34 -4.80
CA LYS A 146 -38.87 14.58 -4.79
C LYS A 146 -39.83 15.23 -3.82
N HIS A 147 -40.14 16.51 -4.04
CA HIS A 147 -41.37 17.08 -3.50
C HIS A 147 -42.50 16.83 -4.50
N LYS A 148 -43.51 16.10 -4.03
CA LYS A 148 -44.84 15.98 -4.61
C LYS A 148 -45.24 17.27 -5.32
N ALA A 149 -45.30 17.21 -6.65
CA ALA A 149 -45.89 18.25 -7.46
C ALA A 149 -47.41 18.27 -7.21
N SER A 150 -47.89 19.23 -6.42
CA SER A 150 -49.25 19.75 -6.58
C SER A 150 -49.18 21.23 -6.91
N ARG A 151 -49.39 21.48 -8.21
CA ARG A 151 -49.90 22.70 -8.87
C ARG A 151 -48.99 23.94 -9.00
N ARG A 152 -48.58 24.12 -10.27
CA ARG A 152 -48.57 25.35 -11.10
C ARG A 152 -47.92 26.62 -10.52
N LYS A 153 -46.81 27.04 -11.13
CA LYS A 153 -46.72 28.30 -11.91
C LYS A 153 -45.38 28.43 -12.65
N ILE A 154 -45.48 29.22 -13.71
CA ILE A 154 -44.50 29.61 -14.72
C ILE A 154 -43.34 30.45 -14.11
N PHE A 155 -42.16 30.42 -14.75
CA PHE A 155 -40.91 31.17 -14.48
C PHE A 155 -40.04 30.73 -13.29
N SER A 156 -38.96 30.01 -13.60
CA SER A 156 -37.57 30.30 -13.18
C SER A 156 -36.75 29.02 -13.36
N LEU A 157 -35.83 29.03 -14.33
CA LEU A 157 -34.78 28.02 -14.49
C LEU A 157 -33.83 28.14 -13.28
N LYS A 158 -34.20 27.58 -12.13
CA LYS A 158 -33.31 27.49 -10.98
C LYS A 158 -32.29 26.40 -11.28
N SER A 159 -31.04 26.80 -11.44
CA SER A 159 -29.87 25.92 -11.43
C SER A 159 -29.99 24.95 -10.26
N LYS A 160 -30.08 23.65 -10.55
CA LYS A 160 -29.93 22.60 -9.54
C LYS A 160 -28.65 22.90 -8.77
N GLU A 161 -28.72 23.12 -7.46
CA GLU A 161 -27.54 23.28 -6.61
C GLU A 161 -26.71 22.00 -6.71
N GLN A 162 -25.67 22.07 -7.53
CA GLN A 162 -24.66 21.03 -7.66
C GLN A 162 -23.63 21.27 -6.55
N ALA A 163 -23.75 20.52 -5.46
CA ALA A 163 -22.73 20.52 -4.43
C ALA A 163 -21.62 19.55 -4.83
N VAL A 164 -20.42 20.07 -5.08
CA VAL A 164 -19.23 19.23 -5.20
C VAL A 164 -18.86 18.74 -3.80
N ARG A 165 -18.87 17.43 -3.59
CA ARG A 165 -18.51 16.80 -2.31
C ARG A 165 -17.27 15.93 -2.49
N GLN A 166 -16.47 15.88 -1.44
CA GLN A 166 -15.38 14.91 -1.37
C GLN A 166 -15.98 13.56 -0.99
N CYS A 167 -15.55 12.50 -1.67
CA CYS A 167 -16.08 11.16 -1.51
C CYS A 167 -14.96 10.18 -1.22
N TYR A 168 -15.22 9.29 -0.27
CA TYR A 168 -14.37 8.17 0.11
C TYR A 168 -15.21 6.90 0.06
N LEU A 169 -14.91 6.03 -0.90
CA LEU A 169 -15.55 4.72 -1.07
C LEU A 169 -14.72 3.67 -0.34
N PHE A 170 -15.33 3.05 0.66
CA PHE A 170 -14.83 1.90 1.38
C PHE A 170 -15.53 0.63 0.90
N SER A 171 -15.02 -0.54 1.30
CA SER A 171 -15.59 -1.86 0.97
C SER A 171 -17.10 -1.95 1.23
N ASN A 172 -17.56 -1.41 2.38
CA ASN A 172 -18.96 -1.49 2.81
C ASN A 172 -19.67 -0.12 2.89
N HIS A 173 -18.95 0.99 2.76
CA HIS A 173 -19.49 2.32 3.05
C HIS A 173 -19.05 3.37 2.03
N LEU A 174 -19.89 4.39 1.87
CA LEU A 174 -19.57 5.58 1.08
C LEU A 174 -19.67 6.80 1.98
N ILE A 175 -18.53 7.44 2.25
CA ILE A 175 -18.49 8.66 3.04
C ILE A 175 -18.49 9.87 2.10
N LEU A 176 -19.41 10.81 2.35
CA LEU A 176 -19.52 12.08 1.64
C LEU A 176 -19.18 13.22 2.61
N ALA A 177 -17.99 13.78 2.45
CA ALA A 177 -17.55 14.95 3.20
C ALA A 177 -17.92 16.24 2.45
N THR A 178 -18.48 17.20 3.18
CA THR A 178 -18.56 18.60 2.74
C THR A 178 -17.26 19.30 3.12
N ARG A 179 -16.87 20.30 2.31
CA ARG A 179 -15.67 21.09 2.55
C ARG A 179 -15.88 22.08 3.69
#